data_AF-A0A955ZLM3-F1
#
_entry.id   AF-A0A955ZLM3-F1
#
_cell.length_a   1.000
_cell.length_b   1.000
_cell.length_c   1.000
_cell.angle_alpha   90.00
_cell.angle_beta   90.00
_cell.angle_gamma   90.00
#
_symmetry.space_group_name_H-M   'P 1'
#
loop_
_entity.id
_entity.type
_entity.pdbx_description
1 polymer ?
#
loop_
_entity_poly.entity_id
_entity_poly.type
_entity_poly.pdbx_seq_one_letter_code
_entity_poly.pdbx_strand_id
1 'polypeptide(L)'
;MGHAMISRGRVLLLLVLGLFVLGPACSASGGDAATTNPKKDGGGATGGGGGIGGTGGADGGNTDGSAGDGSTCIPEEEVCDGKDNDCNGVIDDNATDAITWYEDKDGDGWGISGVTKVSCTQPTGYAEEQVNGFDCNDDDPKFHPGAPETDCSDPNDYNCDGSVGFTDADQDGSPACQDCDDKDKDSYPGATEICDGKDNDCNGSADAPGGEDDVDKDGSFSCEDCDDNDGQNFPGNTEKCDGQDNDCNGQADAAGGEFDKDGDGSYSCADCDDNDKNNFPGNTEKCDGKDNDCNGVADAPGGEADADGDGSYSCADCDDNNPNNYPGNTEKCDGVDNNCNGIPDADPKHEIDGDADGSLSCVDCDDNDKDRYPGNPEKCDGKDNDCNGLADAPGGETDKDNDGSLSCVDCNDNDGQNFPGNTEKCDGKDNNCNG
;
A
#
# COMPACT_ATOMS: atom_id res chain seq x y z
N MET A 1 56.28 -16.35 -18.54
CA MET A 1 55.39 -16.81 -19.62
C MET A 1 53.97 -16.59 -19.10
N GLY A 2 53.32 -15.43 -19.22
CA GLY A 2 53.25 -14.54 -20.38
C GLY A 2 52.05 -14.95 -21.21
N HIS A 3 50.87 -14.40 -20.90
CA HIS A 3 49.87 -13.97 -21.89
C HIS A 3 49.00 -12.89 -21.24
N ALA A 4 49.20 -11.68 -21.74
CA ALA A 4 48.35 -10.52 -21.58
C ALA A 4 47.28 -10.50 -22.69
N MET A 5 46.41 -9.48 -22.62
CA MET A 5 45.48 -8.94 -23.65
C MET A 5 43.99 -9.18 -23.30
N ILE A 6 43.06 -8.23 -23.39
CA ILE A 6 43.05 -6.83 -23.84
C ILE A 6 41.80 -6.17 -23.22
N SER A 7 41.96 -4.93 -22.75
CA SER A 7 40.92 -3.99 -22.36
C SER A 7 40.28 -3.35 -23.59
N ARG A 8 38.94 -3.19 -23.59
CA ARG A 8 38.24 -2.23 -24.46
C ARG A 8 37.13 -1.54 -23.66
N GLY A 9 37.28 -0.23 -23.52
CA GLY A 9 36.23 0.67 -23.08
C GLY A 9 35.69 1.55 -24.21
N ARG A 10 34.67 2.33 -23.83
CA ARG A 10 33.98 3.43 -24.54
C ARG A 10 32.99 2.96 -25.62
N VAL A 11 31.81 3.56 -25.82
CA VAL A 11 31.44 4.98 -25.78
C VAL A 11 29.94 5.12 -25.44
N LEU A 12 29.65 6.10 -24.57
CA LEU A 12 28.37 6.74 -24.28
C LEU A 12 27.84 7.49 -25.52
N LEU A 13 26.60 7.24 -25.94
CA LEU A 13 25.87 8.14 -26.86
C LEU A 13 24.45 8.38 -26.35
N LEU A 14 24.31 9.53 -25.68
CA LEU A 14 23.05 10.24 -25.44
C LEU A 14 22.55 10.81 -26.77
N LEU A 15 21.27 10.58 -27.09
CA LEU A 15 20.51 11.48 -27.96
C LEU A 15 19.07 11.58 -27.45
N VAL A 16 18.75 12.82 -27.08
CA VAL A 16 17.50 13.34 -26.55
C VAL A 16 16.63 13.84 -27.71
N LEU A 17 15.34 14.01 -27.41
CA LEU A 17 14.25 14.69 -28.13
C LEU A 17 13.37 13.77 -28.99
N GLY A 18 12.05 13.74 -28.84
CA GLY A 18 11.18 14.48 -27.94
C GLY A 18 9.74 14.56 -28.48
N LEU A 19 8.82 14.66 -27.52
CA LEU A 19 7.55 15.41 -27.51
C LEU A 19 6.26 14.84 -28.15
N PHE A 20 5.18 15.17 -27.40
CA PHE A 20 3.75 15.32 -27.73
C PHE A 20 2.91 14.03 -27.64
N VAL A 21 1.76 13.95 -26.93
CA VAL A 21 0.79 14.96 -26.42
C VAL A 21 0.05 14.40 -25.19
N LEU A 22 -0.26 15.26 -24.22
CA LEU A 22 -1.21 15.05 -23.10
C LEU A 22 -2.67 15.17 -23.57
N GLY A 23 -3.53 14.27 -23.12
CA GLY A 23 -5.00 14.41 -23.16
C GLY A 23 -5.64 13.76 -21.92
N PRO A 24 -6.67 14.35 -21.28
CA PRO A 24 -7.00 14.08 -19.88
C PRO A 24 -8.30 13.27 -19.64
N ALA A 25 -8.52 12.95 -18.36
CA ALA A 25 -9.75 12.52 -17.68
C ALA A 25 -10.11 11.02 -17.84
N CYS A 26 -10.67 10.32 -16.85
CA CYS A 26 -11.61 10.77 -15.83
C CYS A 26 -11.58 9.85 -14.59
N SER A 27 -11.96 10.43 -13.44
CA SER A 27 -12.20 9.79 -12.16
C SER A 27 -13.30 8.72 -12.21
N ALA A 28 -13.10 7.61 -11.50
CA ALA A 28 -14.19 6.74 -11.07
C ALA A 28 -14.37 6.90 -9.55
N SER A 29 -15.51 7.45 -9.17
CA SER A 29 -16.02 7.51 -7.81
C SER A 29 -17.11 6.46 -7.63
N GLY A 30 -16.92 5.56 -6.66
CA GLY A 30 -17.93 5.09 -5.69
C GLY A 30 -19.24 4.45 -6.17
N GLY A 31 -19.47 3.23 -5.67
CA GLY A 31 -20.55 2.99 -4.70
C GLY A 31 -21.86 2.42 -5.21
N ASP A 32 -22.08 1.14 -4.86
CA ASP A 32 -23.31 0.49 -4.37
C ASP A 32 -24.68 0.91 -4.95
N ALA A 33 -25.43 -0.07 -5.48
CA ALA A 33 -26.46 -0.74 -4.68
C ALA A 33 -27.34 -1.67 -5.55
N ALA A 34 -27.63 -2.82 -4.97
CA ALA A 34 -28.64 -3.79 -5.38
C ALA A 34 -30.04 -3.18 -5.59
N THR A 35 -30.87 -3.83 -6.41
CA THR A 35 -32.06 -4.58 -5.93
C THR A 35 -33.03 -5.00 -7.05
N THR A 36 -33.39 -6.28 -6.99
CA THR A 36 -34.72 -6.88 -7.27
C THR A 36 -35.31 -6.84 -8.69
N ASN A 37 -35.19 -7.99 -9.34
CA ASN A 37 -36.06 -8.44 -10.43
C ASN A 37 -37.32 -9.14 -9.85
N PRO A 38 -38.56 -8.74 -10.17
CA PRO A 38 -39.72 -9.57 -9.90
C PRO A 38 -40.21 -10.26 -11.17
N LYS A 39 -40.02 -11.59 -11.15
CA LYS A 39 -40.76 -12.61 -11.90
C LYS A 39 -42.27 -12.32 -11.86
N LYS A 40 -42.95 -12.37 -13.01
CA LYS A 40 -44.42 -12.37 -13.08
C LYS A 40 -44.93 -13.50 -13.96
N ASP A 41 -45.55 -14.46 -13.29
CA ASP A 41 -46.34 -15.53 -13.86
C ASP A 41 -47.60 -14.98 -14.55
N GLY A 42 -47.87 -15.47 -15.77
CA GLY A 42 -49.07 -15.16 -16.55
C GLY A 42 -50.06 -16.32 -16.54
N GLY A 43 -51.08 -16.23 -15.68
CA GLY A 43 -52.31 -17.03 -15.75
C GLY A 43 -53.37 -16.35 -16.62
N GLY A 44 -54.02 -17.12 -17.49
CA GLY A 44 -54.92 -16.62 -18.53
C GLY A 44 -56.32 -16.19 -18.07
N ALA A 45 -57.02 -15.51 -18.98
CA ALA A 45 -58.48 -15.48 -19.03
C ALA A 45 -58.98 -15.08 -20.44
N THR A 46 -59.87 -15.92 -20.96
CA THR A 46 -60.64 -15.77 -22.20
C THR A 46 -61.84 -14.82 -22.02
N GLY A 47 -62.21 -14.07 -23.07
CA GLY A 47 -63.53 -13.40 -23.13
C GLY A 47 -63.73 -12.55 -24.39
N GLY A 48 -64.65 -12.96 -25.27
CA GLY A 48 -64.87 -12.35 -26.58
C GLY A 48 -65.97 -11.27 -26.65
N GLY A 49 -66.23 -10.80 -27.88
CA GLY A 49 -67.40 -9.99 -28.23
C GLY A 49 -67.13 -9.05 -29.41
N GLY A 50 -67.78 -9.30 -30.55
CA GLY A 50 -67.52 -8.61 -31.84
C GLY A 50 -68.20 -7.25 -32.03
N GLY A 51 -67.86 -6.60 -33.15
CA GLY A 51 -68.51 -5.35 -33.59
C GLY A 51 -67.81 -4.68 -34.78
N ILE A 52 -68.54 -4.54 -35.88
CA ILE A 52 -68.14 -4.17 -37.25
C ILE A 52 -67.99 -2.66 -37.53
N GLY A 53 -67.03 -2.31 -38.41
CA GLY A 53 -67.20 -1.31 -39.48
C GLY A 53 -66.45 0.03 -39.38
N GLY A 54 -65.58 0.33 -40.35
CA GLY A 54 -65.14 1.70 -40.63
C GLY A 54 -63.78 1.81 -41.33
N THR A 55 -63.79 2.32 -42.56
CA THR A 55 -62.69 2.46 -43.53
C THR A 55 -61.65 3.54 -43.21
N GLY A 56 -60.39 3.28 -43.57
CA GLY A 56 -59.49 4.29 -44.16
C GLY A 56 -58.21 4.60 -43.38
N GLY A 57 -57.08 4.54 -44.08
CA GLY A 57 -55.82 5.20 -43.70
C GLY A 57 -54.68 4.25 -43.42
N ALA A 58 -53.77 4.13 -44.39
CA ALA A 58 -52.45 3.58 -44.17
C ALA A 58 -51.68 4.47 -43.19
N ASP A 59 -51.10 3.88 -42.15
CA ASP A 59 -49.84 4.34 -41.58
C ASP A 59 -49.14 3.18 -40.90
N GLY A 60 -47.87 2.98 -41.23
CA GLY A 60 -47.01 1.98 -40.63
C GLY A 60 -46.52 2.46 -39.27
N GLY A 61 -46.51 1.55 -38.30
CA GLY A 61 -45.97 1.83 -36.98
C GLY A 61 -45.68 0.51 -36.28
N ASN A 62 -44.57 -0.14 -36.67
CA ASN A 62 -43.89 -1.06 -35.78
C ASN A 62 -42.90 -0.22 -34.98
N THR A 63 -43.23 -0.02 -33.71
CA THR A 63 -42.40 0.63 -32.71
C THR A 63 -41.49 -0.43 -32.09
N ASP A 64 -40.20 -0.33 -32.37
CA ASP A 64 -39.08 -0.24 -31.39
C ASP A 64 -37.77 -0.59 -32.11
N GLY A 65 -36.73 0.23 -31.94
CA GLY A 65 -35.38 -0.01 -32.46
C GLY A 65 -34.90 0.86 -33.62
N SER A 66 -34.92 2.20 -33.44
CA SER A 66 -34.05 3.18 -34.12
C SER A 66 -33.91 3.18 -35.65
N ALA A 67 -34.92 3.72 -36.34
CA ALA A 67 -34.67 4.49 -37.57
C ALA A 67 -35.52 5.77 -37.52
N GLY A 68 -35.04 6.77 -36.78
CA GLY A 68 -35.83 7.96 -36.52
C GLY A 68 -35.11 9.16 -35.89
N ASP A 69 -33.80 9.29 -36.07
CA ASP A 69 -33.16 10.61 -36.03
C ASP A 69 -32.10 10.68 -37.14
N GLY A 70 -32.04 11.80 -37.85
CA GLY A 70 -31.08 12.05 -38.91
C GLY A 70 -29.67 12.31 -38.38
N SER A 71 -29.14 11.40 -37.57
CA SER A 71 -27.85 11.51 -36.88
C SER A 71 -27.05 10.21 -37.04
N THR A 72 -26.14 10.21 -38.03
CA THR A 72 -24.89 9.43 -38.14
C THR A 72 -24.84 8.05 -37.44
N CYS A 73 -25.40 7.00 -38.07
CA CYS A 73 -24.94 5.63 -37.82
C CYS A 73 -23.58 5.46 -38.51
N ILE A 74 -22.53 5.13 -37.76
CA ILE A 74 -21.17 4.90 -38.27
C ILE A 74 -21.02 3.38 -38.36
N PRO A 75 -20.79 2.80 -39.56
CA PRO A 75 -20.64 1.36 -39.69
C PRO A 75 -19.45 0.83 -38.90
N GLU A 76 -19.73 -0.10 -37.98
CA GLU A 76 -18.79 -0.87 -37.17
C GLU A 76 -18.95 -2.37 -37.47
N GLU A 77 -18.15 -3.22 -36.83
CA GLU A 77 -18.26 -4.69 -36.98
C GLU A 77 -19.50 -5.20 -36.24
N GLU A 78 -20.26 -6.09 -36.88
CA GLU A 78 -21.48 -6.64 -36.28
C GLU A 78 -21.14 -7.58 -35.12
N VAL A 79 -21.92 -7.41 -34.04
CA VAL A 79 -21.87 -8.26 -32.85
C VAL A 79 -23.29 -8.55 -32.37
N CYS A 80 -23.49 -9.64 -31.63
CA CYS A 80 -24.77 -10.11 -31.12
C CYS A 80 -25.25 -9.27 -29.92
N ASP A 81 -25.47 -7.97 -30.12
CA ASP A 81 -25.91 -7.04 -29.07
C ASP A 81 -27.33 -6.50 -29.27
N GLY A 82 -28.06 -7.02 -30.26
CA GLY A 82 -29.43 -6.64 -30.59
C GLY A 82 -29.52 -5.30 -31.32
N LYS A 83 -28.42 -4.82 -31.90
CA LYS A 83 -28.34 -3.56 -32.65
C LYS A 83 -27.84 -3.81 -34.08
N ASP A 84 -27.96 -2.78 -34.91
CA ASP A 84 -27.47 -2.75 -36.28
C ASP A 84 -26.19 -1.89 -36.27
N ASN A 85 -25.04 -2.53 -36.05
CA ASN A 85 -23.77 -1.86 -35.81
C ASN A 85 -23.07 -1.43 -37.11
N ASP A 86 -23.28 -2.19 -38.19
CA ASP A 86 -22.78 -1.89 -39.53
C ASP A 86 -23.73 -1.00 -40.34
N CYS A 87 -24.91 -0.70 -39.78
CA CYS A 87 -25.92 0.20 -40.31
C CYS A 87 -26.51 -0.28 -41.64
N ASN A 88 -26.55 -1.58 -41.91
CA ASN A 88 -27.07 -2.15 -43.15
C ASN A 88 -28.60 -2.34 -43.14
N GLY A 89 -29.26 -2.14 -42.00
CA GLY A 89 -30.70 -2.27 -41.80
C GLY A 89 -31.17 -3.66 -41.35
N VAL A 90 -30.24 -4.55 -41.00
CA VAL A 90 -30.50 -5.89 -40.46
C VAL A 90 -29.74 -6.03 -39.15
N ILE A 91 -30.49 -6.18 -38.05
CA ILE A 91 -29.92 -6.38 -36.71
C ILE A 91 -29.16 -7.71 -36.66
N ASP A 92 -27.94 -7.68 -36.13
CA ASP A 92 -27.08 -8.82 -35.83
C ASP A 92 -26.82 -9.79 -37.02
N ASP A 93 -26.83 -9.31 -38.27
CA ASP A 93 -26.49 -10.15 -39.45
C ASP A 93 -24.98 -10.24 -39.65
N ASN A 94 -24.45 -11.45 -39.89
CA ASN A 94 -23.00 -11.69 -39.97
C ASN A 94 -22.21 -11.23 -38.73
N ALA A 95 -22.86 -11.21 -37.56
CA ALA A 95 -22.20 -10.90 -36.29
C ALA A 95 -21.01 -11.83 -36.03
N THR A 96 -19.92 -11.24 -35.54
CA THR A 96 -18.61 -11.91 -35.44
C THR A 96 -18.46 -12.76 -34.19
N ASP A 97 -19.28 -12.51 -33.18
CA ASP A 97 -19.47 -13.30 -31.97
C ASP A 97 -20.69 -14.23 -32.07
N ALA A 98 -21.32 -14.34 -33.25
CA ALA A 98 -22.37 -15.33 -33.47
C ALA A 98 -21.80 -16.75 -33.37
N ILE A 99 -22.46 -17.60 -32.59
CA ILE A 99 -22.06 -18.98 -32.40
C ILE A 99 -22.65 -19.90 -33.47
N THR A 100 -22.08 -21.10 -33.58
CA THR A 100 -22.59 -22.15 -34.46
C THR A 100 -23.62 -22.99 -33.71
N TRP A 101 -24.81 -23.09 -34.29
CA TRP A 101 -25.89 -23.96 -33.83
C TRP A 101 -25.95 -25.21 -34.72
N TYR A 102 -26.34 -26.33 -34.15
CA TYR A 102 -26.38 -27.67 -34.78
C TYR A 102 -27.82 -28.15 -34.88
N GLU A 103 -28.24 -28.76 -36.00
CA GLU A 103 -29.61 -29.25 -36.16
C GLU A 103 -29.94 -30.28 -35.07
N ASP A 104 -31.09 -30.08 -34.41
CA ASP A 104 -31.66 -30.92 -33.36
C ASP A 104 -33.10 -31.23 -33.79
N LYS A 105 -33.23 -32.35 -34.50
CA LYS A 105 -34.46 -32.73 -35.21
C LYS A 105 -35.42 -33.51 -34.33
N ASP A 106 -34.92 -34.25 -33.35
CA ASP A 106 -35.74 -35.03 -32.44
C ASP A 106 -36.09 -34.31 -31.13
N GLY A 107 -35.40 -33.19 -30.84
CA GLY A 107 -35.71 -32.24 -29.79
C GLY A 107 -35.20 -32.64 -28.41
N ASP A 108 -34.12 -33.42 -28.33
CA ASP A 108 -33.48 -33.79 -27.05
C ASP A 108 -32.47 -32.76 -26.53
N GLY A 109 -32.16 -31.74 -27.34
CA GLY A 109 -31.26 -30.65 -26.99
C GLY A 109 -29.80 -30.89 -27.40
N TRP A 110 -29.50 -31.97 -28.12
CA TRP A 110 -28.20 -32.25 -28.73
C TRP A 110 -28.32 -32.13 -30.24
N GLY A 111 -27.32 -31.51 -30.87
CA GLY A 111 -27.33 -31.33 -32.31
C GLY A 111 -26.36 -32.25 -33.03
N ILE A 112 -26.63 -32.53 -34.30
CA ILE A 112 -25.73 -33.30 -35.17
C ILE A 112 -24.69 -32.39 -35.84
N SER A 113 -23.41 -32.79 -35.80
CA SER A 113 -22.28 -32.02 -36.38
C SER A 113 -22.39 -31.72 -37.88
N GLY A 114 -23.22 -32.47 -38.61
CA GLY A 114 -23.32 -32.41 -40.07
C GLY A 114 -24.15 -31.25 -40.62
N VAL A 115 -24.99 -30.60 -39.80
CA VAL A 115 -25.92 -29.56 -40.24
C VAL A 115 -25.86 -28.39 -39.27
N THR A 116 -25.37 -27.24 -39.74
CA THR A 116 -25.13 -26.08 -38.88
C THR A 116 -25.78 -24.79 -39.39
N LYS A 117 -25.99 -23.85 -38.46
CA LYS A 117 -26.38 -22.46 -38.73
C LYS A 117 -25.63 -21.54 -37.79
N VAL A 118 -25.04 -20.46 -38.31
CA VAL A 118 -24.49 -19.38 -37.49
C VAL A 118 -25.61 -18.38 -37.20
N SER A 119 -25.81 -18.03 -35.93
CA SER A 119 -26.88 -17.13 -35.50
C SER A 119 -26.60 -16.61 -34.09
N CYS A 120 -27.04 -15.39 -33.77
CA CYS A 120 -26.95 -14.83 -32.42
C CYS A 120 -27.94 -15.43 -31.42
N THR A 121 -29.07 -15.95 -31.93
CA THR A 121 -30.09 -16.61 -31.11
C THR A 121 -30.36 -18.01 -31.64
N GLN A 122 -30.73 -18.94 -30.74
CA GLN A 122 -31.07 -20.32 -31.08
C GLN A 122 -32.10 -20.40 -32.22
N PRO A 123 -31.72 -20.88 -33.42
CA PRO A 123 -32.67 -21.16 -34.48
C PRO A 123 -33.63 -22.28 -34.06
N THR A 124 -34.90 -22.22 -34.48
CA THR A 124 -35.85 -23.31 -34.21
C THR A 124 -35.35 -24.63 -34.82
N GLY A 125 -35.31 -25.68 -33.99
CA GLY A 125 -34.82 -27.02 -34.38
C GLY A 125 -33.30 -27.13 -34.42
N TYR A 126 -32.59 -26.31 -33.63
CA TYR A 126 -31.15 -26.35 -33.49
C TYR A 126 -30.76 -26.26 -32.01
N ALA A 127 -29.68 -26.93 -31.63
CA ALA A 127 -29.06 -26.90 -30.31
C ALA A 127 -27.65 -26.28 -30.34
N GLU A 128 -27.14 -25.90 -29.18
CA GLU A 128 -25.76 -25.43 -29.00
C GLU A 128 -24.78 -26.61 -28.97
N GLU A 129 -23.51 -26.38 -29.29
CA GLU A 129 -22.45 -27.37 -29.07
C GLU A 129 -22.32 -27.69 -27.58
N GLN A 130 -22.29 -28.96 -27.24
CA GLN A 130 -22.08 -29.40 -25.87
C GLN A 130 -20.66 -29.93 -25.70
N VAL A 131 -20.11 -29.78 -24.49
CA VAL A 131 -18.73 -30.16 -24.15
C VAL A 131 -18.45 -31.65 -24.41
N ASN A 132 -19.49 -32.49 -24.34
CA ASN A 132 -19.38 -33.96 -24.40
C ASN A 132 -19.71 -34.57 -25.77
N GLY A 133 -19.79 -33.76 -26.83
CA GLY A 133 -19.88 -34.25 -28.20
C GLY A 133 -21.20 -33.95 -28.91
N PHE A 134 -21.47 -34.72 -29.96
CA PHE A 134 -22.62 -34.54 -30.85
C PHE A 134 -23.57 -35.73 -30.76
N ASP A 135 -24.83 -35.48 -31.11
CA ASP A 135 -25.83 -36.52 -31.29
C ASP A 135 -25.40 -37.53 -32.38
N CYS A 136 -25.50 -38.82 -32.06
CA CYS A 136 -25.20 -39.94 -32.95
C CYS A 136 -26.41 -40.43 -33.75
N ASN A 137 -27.64 -40.09 -33.36
CA ASN A 137 -28.88 -40.39 -34.05
C ASN A 137 -30.00 -39.34 -33.82
N ASP A 138 -29.93 -38.26 -34.60
CA ASP A 138 -30.87 -37.12 -34.73
C ASP A 138 -32.30 -37.46 -35.22
N ASP A 139 -32.69 -38.73 -35.13
CA ASP A 139 -34.04 -39.21 -35.42
C ASP A 139 -34.73 -39.84 -34.18
N ASP A 140 -34.02 -40.00 -33.05
CA ASP A 140 -34.53 -40.65 -31.83
C ASP A 140 -33.93 -40.00 -30.57
N PRO A 141 -34.75 -39.31 -29.74
CA PRO A 141 -34.28 -38.47 -28.61
C PRO A 141 -33.73 -39.27 -27.43
N LYS A 142 -33.46 -40.56 -27.63
CA LYS A 142 -32.78 -41.45 -26.68
C LYS A 142 -31.28 -41.53 -26.91
N PHE A 143 -30.80 -41.04 -28.06
CA PHE A 143 -29.42 -41.20 -28.50
C PHE A 143 -28.70 -39.87 -28.40
N HIS A 144 -28.02 -39.62 -27.30
CA HIS A 144 -27.28 -38.37 -27.11
C HIS A 144 -26.17 -38.57 -26.07
N PRO A 145 -25.10 -37.77 -26.10
CA PRO A 145 -24.08 -37.81 -25.06
C PRO A 145 -24.65 -37.79 -23.64
N GLY A 146 -24.20 -38.74 -22.81
CA GLY A 146 -24.66 -38.93 -21.43
C GLY A 146 -26.03 -39.60 -21.25
N ALA A 147 -26.66 -40.14 -22.30
CA ALA A 147 -27.90 -40.90 -22.14
C ALA A 147 -27.70 -42.20 -21.31
N PRO A 148 -28.65 -42.62 -20.46
CA PRO A 148 -28.46 -43.82 -19.63
C PRO A 148 -28.54 -45.16 -20.42
N GLU A 149 -27.55 -46.04 -20.26
CA GLU A 149 -27.53 -47.38 -20.87
C GLU A 149 -28.04 -48.50 -19.93
N THR A 150 -29.22 -48.32 -19.33
CA THR A 150 -29.67 -49.17 -18.21
C THR A 150 -29.98 -50.65 -18.53
N ASP A 151 -30.08 -51.04 -19.81
CA ASP A 151 -30.31 -52.43 -20.23
C ASP A 151 -29.04 -53.04 -20.83
N CYS A 152 -28.27 -53.75 -20.01
CA CYS A 152 -27.06 -54.46 -20.41
C CYS A 152 -27.28 -55.59 -21.46
N SER A 153 -28.52 -55.85 -21.87
CA SER A 153 -28.85 -56.79 -22.95
C SER A 153 -29.09 -56.10 -24.30
N ASP A 154 -29.16 -54.77 -24.33
CA ASP A 154 -29.37 -53.96 -25.52
C ASP A 154 -28.02 -53.60 -26.17
N PRO A 155 -27.79 -53.89 -27.47
CA PRO A 155 -26.54 -53.55 -28.15
C PRO A 155 -26.50 -52.13 -28.73
N ASN A 156 -27.47 -51.27 -28.43
CA ASN A 156 -27.49 -49.89 -28.90
C ASN A 156 -26.61 -49.01 -27.99
N ASP A 157 -25.81 -48.16 -28.62
CA ASP A 157 -25.01 -47.10 -27.99
C ASP A 157 -25.91 -45.86 -27.83
N TYR A 158 -26.50 -45.68 -26.65
CA TYR A 158 -27.42 -44.56 -26.41
C TYR A 158 -26.68 -43.28 -26.04
N ASN A 159 -25.53 -43.39 -25.38
CA ASN A 159 -24.78 -42.24 -24.88
C ASN A 159 -23.74 -41.71 -25.90
N CYS A 160 -23.73 -42.25 -27.11
CA CYS A 160 -22.88 -41.83 -28.23
C CYS A 160 -21.37 -41.85 -27.89
N ASP A 161 -20.94 -42.69 -26.96
CA ASP A 161 -19.57 -42.70 -26.46
C ASP A 161 -18.66 -43.70 -27.21
N GLY A 162 -19.25 -44.54 -28.08
CA GLY A 162 -18.58 -45.55 -28.90
C GLY A 162 -18.49 -46.94 -28.26
N SER A 163 -19.06 -47.14 -27.08
CA SER A 163 -19.22 -48.42 -26.41
C SER A 163 -20.67 -48.90 -26.49
N VAL A 164 -20.89 -50.15 -26.11
CA VAL A 164 -22.23 -50.74 -26.04
C VAL A 164 -22.28 -51.55 -24.75
N GLY A 165 -23.39 -51.43 -24.01
CA GLY A 165 -23.58 -51.79 -22.61
C GLY A 165 -23.10 -53.15 -22.05
N PHE A 166 -22.47 -54.06 -22.80
CA PHE A 166 -21.82 -55.26 -22.25
C PHE A 166 -20.28 -55.21 -22.33
N THR A 167 -19.70 -54.16 -22.92
CA THR A 167 -18.25 -54.00 -23.03
C THR A 167 -17.73 -53.37 -21.75
N ASP A 168 -16.69 -53.97 -21.18
CA ASP A 168 -15.87 -53.40 -20.11
C ASP A 168 -14.69 -52.70 -20.81
N ALA A 169 -14.84 -51.40 -21.07
CA ALA A 169 -14.01 -50.67 -22.00
C ALA A 169 -12.67 -50.23 -21.37
N ASP A 170 -12.65 -49.88 -20.09
CA ASP A 170 -11.47 -49.50 -19.30
C ASP A 170 -10.85 -50.65 -18.47
N GLN A 171 -11.53 -51.80 -18.39
CA GLN A 171 -11.07 -53.04 -17.76
C GLN A 171 -11.05 -53.01 -16.22
N ASP A 172 -11.97 -52.29 -15.59
CA ASP A 172 -12.14 -52.30 -14.14
C ASP A 172 -13.07 -53.42 -13.62
N GLY A 173 -13.78 -54.09 -14.53
CA GLY A 173 -14.73 -55.17 -14.25
C GLY A 173 -16.19 -54.75 -14.19
N SER A 174 -16.49 -53.49 -14.44
CA SER A 174 -17.81 -52.89 -14.63
C SER A 174 -18.13 -52.83 -16.14
N PRO A 175 -19.28 -53.38 -16.59
CA PRO A 175 -19.71 -53.20 -17.98
C PRO A 175 -20.26 -51.77 -18.16
N ALA A 176 -20.05 -51.18 -19.35
CA ALA A 176 -20.49 -49.81 -19.68
C ALA A 176 -21.94 -49.46 -19.27
N CYS A 177 -22.88 -50.43 -19.30
CA CYS A 177 -24.27 -50.21 -18.86
C CYS A 177 -24.46 -49.90 -17.36
N GLN A 178 -23.48 -50.27 -16.53
CA GLN A 178 -23.46 -50.04 -15.09
C GLN A 178 -22.46 -48.95 -14.71
N ASP A 179 -21.65 -48.54 -15.67
CA ASP A 179 -20.61 -47.56 -15.48
C ASP A 179 -21.12 -46.14 -15.71
N CYS A 180 -20.64 -45.20 -14.91
CA CYS A 180 -20.91 -43.79 -15.08
C CYS A 180 -19.87 -43.09 -15.97
N ASP A 181 -18.66 -43.65 -16.13
CA ASP A 181 -17.64 -43.25 -17.12
C ASP A 181 -16.84 -44.48 -17.56
N ASP A 182 -17.31 -45.18 -18.60
CA ASP A 182 -16.75 -46.46 -19.07
C ASP A 182 -15.33 -46.37 -19.70
N LYS A 183 -14.75 -45.17 -19.72
CA LYS A 183 -13.39 -44.90 -20.15
C LYS A 183 -12.46 -44.65 -18.97
N ASP A 184 -13.00 -44.55 -17.76
CA ASP A 184 -12.29 -44.24 -16.53
C ASP A 184 -12.42 -45.37 -15.52
N LYS A 185 -11.37 -46.18 -15.44
CA LYS A 185 -11.27 -47.33 -14.51
C LYS A 185 -11.41 -46.99 -13.01
N ASP A 186 -11.47 -45.71 -12.66
CA ASP A 186 -11.69 -45.23 -11.29
C ASP A 186 -13.16 -44.86 -11.04
N SER A 187 -14.01 -44.87 -12.07
CA SER A 187 -15.44 -44.65 -12.02
C SER A 187 -16.17 -45.98 -12.25
N TYR A 188 -16.79 -46.54 -11.21
CA TYR A 188 -17.63 -47.75 -11.30
C TYR A 188 -18.49 -47.92 -10.04
N PRO A 189 -19.61 -48.68 -10.12
CA PRO A 189 -20.48 -48.89 -8.97
C PRO A 189 -19.77 -49.38 -7.70
N GLY A 190 -19.79 -48.54 -6.66
CA GLY A 190 -19.14 -48.82 -5.37
C GLY A 190 -17.62 -48.65 -5.36
N ALA A 191 -17.06 -47.88 -6.29
CA ALA A 191 -15.71 -47.33 -6.17
C ALA A 191 -15.56 -46.46 -4.91
N THR A 192 -14.34 -46.00 -4.65
CA THR A 192 -14.11 -45.00 -3.60
C THR A 192 -13.99 -43.65 -4.28
N GLU A 193 -14.82 -42.70 -3.86
CA GLU A 193 -14.72 -41.32 -4.30
C GLU A 193 -13.30 -40.75 -4.09
N ILE A 194 -12.76 -40.16 -5.14
CA ILE A 194 -11.51 -39.40 -5.16
C ILE A 194 -11.83 -37.93 -5.39
N CYS A 195 -10.94 -37.05 -4.93
CA CYS A 195 -11.16 -35.60 -5.03
C CYS A 195 -10.90 -35.11 -6.46
N ASP A 196 -11.84 -35.36 -7.38
CA ASP A 196 -11.71 -34.97 -8.79
C ASP A 196 -12.98 -34.34 -9.40
N GLY A 197 -14.02 -34.19 -8.58
CA GLY A 197 -15.31 -33.62 -8.96
C GLY A 197 -16.18 -34.57 -9.79
N LYS A 198 -15.81 -35.85 -9.88
CA LYS A 198 -16.60 -36.89 -10.56
C LYS A 198 -17.30 -37.78 -9.52
N ASP A 199 -18.45 -38.33 -9.93
CA ASP A 199 -19.13 -39.40 -9.21
C ASP A 199 -18.41 -40.71 -9.53
N ASN A 200 -17.44 -41.12 -8.69
CA ASN A 200 -16.65 -42.31 -8.97
C ASN A 200 -17.41 -43.59 -8.64
N ASP A 201 -18.33 -43.60 -7.68
CA ASP A 201 -19.04 -44.79 -7.22
C ASP A 201 -20.42 -44.98 -7.88
N CYS A 202 -20.76 -44.09 -8.80
CA CYS A 202 -22.00 -44.03 -9.59
C CYS A 202 -23.28 -43.99 -8.72
N ASN A 203 -23.22 -43.35 -7.54
CA ASN A 203 -24.38 -43.19 -6.65
C ASN A 203 -25.27 -41.98 -7.01
N GLY A 204 -24.84 -41.15 -7.95
CA GLY A 204 -25.49 -39.93 -8.40
C GLY A 204 -25.00 -38.65 -7.73
N SER A 205 -23.87 -38.71 -7.00
CA SER A 205 -23.24 -37.57 -6.32
C SER A 205 -21.73 -37.74 -6.31
N ALA A 206 -21.00 -36.68 -6.64
CA ALA A 206 -19.57 -36.58 -6.34
C ALA A 206 -19.46 -36.20 -4.84
N ASP A 207 -19.16 -37.18 -3.99
CA ASP A 207 -19.15 -37.02 -2.53
C ASP A 207 -17.88 -37.55 -1.86
N ALA A 208 -16.72 -37.18 -2.43
CA ALA A 208 -15.42 -37.52 -1.85
C ALA A 208 -15.30 -37.13 -0.37
N PRO A 209 -14.56 -37.93 0.45
CA PRO A 209 -14.34 -37.59 1.85
C PRO A 209 -13.71 -36.20 1.99
N GLY A 210 -14.45 -35.25 2.57
CA GLY A 210 -14.04 -33.84 2.66
C GLY A 210 -14.98 -32.91 1.89
N GLY A 211 -15.72 -33.43 0.91
CA GLY A 211 -16.61 -32.68 0.03
C GLY A 211 -15.89 -32.20 -1.23
N GLU A 212 -16.64 -32.05 -2.32
CA GLU A 212 -16.12 -31.61 -3.64
C GLU A 212 -16.77 -30.31 -4.09
N ASP A 213 -17.33 -29.57 -3.14
CA ASP A 213 -17.79 -28.22 -3.37
C ASP A 213 -16.59 -27.27 -3.35
N ASP A 214 -16.62 -26.27 -4.22
CA ASP A 214 -15.72 -25.11 -4.19
C ASP A 214 -16.46 -23.96 -3.48
N VAL A 215 -16.27 -23.89 -2.16
CA VAL A 215 -17.09 -23.06 -1.26
C VAL A 215 -16.76 -21.58 -1.38
N ASP A 216 -15.48 -21.24 -1.50
CA ASP A 216 -14.98 -19.87 -1.58
C ASP A 216 -14.59 -19.40 -2.99
N LYS A 217 -14.62 -20.31 -3.98
CA LYS A 217 -14.46 -20.06 -5.41
C LYS A 217 -13.04 -19.77 -5.86
N ASP A 218 -12.06 -20.40 -5.22
CA ASP A 218 -10.67 -20.35 -5.66
C ASP A 218 -10.29 -21.45 -6.66
N GLY A 219 -11.20 -22.41 -6.89
CA GLY A 219 -11.01 -23.52 -7.80
C GLY A 219 -10.40 -24.77 -7.17
N SER A 220 -10.22 -24.79 -5.85
CA SER A 220 -9.92 -25.97 -5.04
C SER A 220 -11.20 -26.63 -4.57
N PHE A 221 -11.19 -27.97 -4.48
CA PHE A 221 -12.27 -28.72 -3.87
C PHE A 221 -12.04 -28.85 -2.37
N SER A 222 -13.11 -28.84 -1.56
CA SER A 222 -13.03 -28.96 -0.10
C SER A 222 -12.23 -30.15 0.45
N CYS A 223 -12.08 -31.23 -0.34
CA CYS A 223 -11.26 -32.37 0.03
C CYS A 223 -9.74 -32.15 -0.06
N GLU A 224 -9.30 -31.13 -0.81
CA GLU A 224 -7.88 -30.73 -0.92
C GLU A 224 -7.60 -29.35 -0.32
N ASP A 225 -8.64 -28.54 -0.13
CA ASP A 225 -8.59 -27.22 0.50
C ASP A 225 -8.32 -27.32 2.02
N CYS A 226 -7.44 -26.46 2.53
CA CYS A 226 -7.12 -26.39 3.95
C CYS A 226 -7.96 -25.36 4.73
N ASP A 227 -8.65 -24.44 4.05
CA ASP A 227 -9.69 -23.56 4.60
C ASP A 227 -10.76 -23.18 3.55
N ASP A 228 -11.84 -23.97 3.48
CA ASP A 228 -13.02 -23.78 2.61
C ASP A 228 -13.69 -22.39 2.63
N ASN A 229 -13.28 -21.47 3.51
CA ASN A 229 -13.87 -20.15 3.63
C ASN A 229 -12.89 -19.02 3.26
N ASP A 230 -11.64 -19.32 2.89
CA ASP A 230 -10.63 -18.35 2.49
C ASP A 230 -9.95 -18.79 1.20
N GLY A 231 -10.39 -18.22 0.06
CA GLY A 231 -9.88 -18.55 -1.28
C GLY A 231 -8.43 -18.09 -1.56
N GLN A 232 -7.66 -17.83 -0.50
CA GLN A 232 -6.22 -17.66 -0.50
C GLN A 232 -5.50 -18.89 0.07
N ASN A 233 -6.22 -19.89 0.57
CA ASN A 233 -5.66 -21.04 1.26
C ASN A 233 -5.96 -22.32 0.48
N PHE A 234 -5.24 -22.54 -0.61
CA PHE A 234 -5.45 -23.68 -1.51
C PHE A 234 -4.14 -24.33 -1.97
N PRO A 235 -4.18 -25.62 -2.35
CA PRO A 235 -3.01 -26.36 -2.80
C PRO A 235 -2.18 -25.64 -3.86
N GLY A 236 -0.91 -25.41 -3.55
CA GLY A 236 0.06 -24.84 -4.49
C GLY A 236 -0.08 -23.33 -4.73
N ASN A 237 -0.86 -22.61 -3.91
CA ASN A 237 -0.80 -21.16 -3.88
C ASN A 237 0.58 -20.65 -3.43
N THR A 238 0.80 -19.34 -3.46
CA THR A 238 2.01 -18.73 -2.89
C THR A 238 1.74 -18.27 -1.46
N GLU A 239 2.55 -18.76 -0.53
CA GLU A 239 2.61 -18.30 0.86
C GLU A 239 2.76 -16.78 0.99
N LYS A 240 1.89 -16.19 1.79
CA LYS A 240 1.87 -14.79 2.18
C LYS A 240 2.28 -14.68 3.64
N CYS A 241 2.81 -13.52 4.02
CA CYS A 241 3.19 -13.22 5.39
C CYS A 241 1.95 -12.87 6.23
N ASP A 242 1.06 -13.82 6.49
CA ASP A 242 -0.19 -13.63 7.23
C ASP A 242 -0.43 -14.70 8.33
N GLY A 243 0.48 -15.67 8.46
CA GLY A 243 0.42 -16.76 9.43
C GLY A 243 -0.54 -17.89 9.04
N GLN A 244 -0.98 -17.92 7.79
CA GLN A 244 -1.84 -18.97 7.23
C GLN A 244 -1.03 -19.89 6.30
N ASP A 245 -1.44 -21.14 6.23
CA ASP A 245 -0.92 -22.13 5.27
C ASP A 245 -1.62 -21.89 3.94
N ASN A 246 -1.14 -20.93 3.16
CA ASN A 246 -1.82 -20.51 1.93
C ASN A 246 -1.70 -21.57 0.83
N ASP A 247 -0.66 -22.41 0.84
CA ASP A 247 -0.40 -23.43 -0.17
C ASP A 247 -0.82 -24.86 0.23
N CYS A 248 -1.41 -25.00 1.42
CA CYS A 248 -1.90 -26.24 2.02
C CYS A 248 -0.85 -27.36 2.11
N ASN A 249 0.44 -27.03 2.26
CA ASN A 249 1.51 -28.00 2.43
C ASN A 249 1.63 -28.53 3.88
N GLY A 250 0.82 -27.99 4.79
CA GLY A 250 0.81 -28.29 6.22
C GLY A 250 1.67 -27.35 7.06
N GLN A 251 2.18 -26.27 6.46
CA GLN A 251 3.06 -25.31 7.11
C GLN A 251 2.80 -23.88 6.60
N ALA A 252 2.62 -22.96 7.53
CA ALA A 252 2.64 -21.53 7.25
C ALA A 252 4.12 -21.09 7.14
N ASP A 253 4.65 -21.05 5.91
CA ASP A 253 6.10 -21.02 5.64
C ASP A 253 6.52 -20.03 4.56
N ALA A 254 5.82 -18.89 4.52
CA ALA A 254 6.15 -17.72 3.71
C ALA A 254 7.65 -17.38 3.68
N ALA A 255 8.10 -16.87 2.53
CA ALA A 255 9.48 -16.47 2.34
C ALA A 255 9.89 -15.41 3.38
N GLY A 256 10.91 -15.70 4.18
CA GLY A 256 11.34 -14.87 5.32
C GLY A 256 10.92 -15.45 6.67
N GLY A 257 9.92 -16.33 6.69
CA GLY A 257 9.46 -17.08 7.87
C GLY A 257 8.35 -16.37 8.64
N GLU A 258 7.42 -17.16 9.15
CA GLU A 258 6.22 -16.66 9.86
C GLU A 258 6.29 -16.86 11.37
N PHE A 259 7.45 -16.55 11.93
CA PHE A 259 7.66 -16.61 13.37
C PHE A 259 8.00 -15.23 13.92
N ASP A 260 7.48 -14.93 15.10
CA ASP A 260 7.83 -13.75 15.88
C ASP A 260 9.05 -14.10 16.75
N LYS A 261 10.23 -13.64 16.31
CA LYS A 261 11.50 -14.08 16.89
C LYS A 261 11.89 -13.29 18.14
N ASP A 262 11.61 -12.01 18.18
CA ASP A 262 11.97 -11.12 19.28
C ASP A 262 10.79 -10.71 20.18
N GLY A 263 9.58 -11.10 19.80
CA GLY A 263 8.37 -11.01 20.61
C GLY A 263 7.63 -9.69 20.50
N ASP A 264 7.73 -8.97 19.39
CA ASP A 264 6.99 -7.72 19.16
C ASP A 264 5.64 -7.89 18.45
N GLY A 265 5.34 -9.10 17.99
CA GLY A 265 4.10 -9.44 17.30
C GLY A 265 4.14 -9.27 15.78
N SER A 266 5.29 -8.94 15.20
CA SER A 266 5.52 -9.01 13.76
C SER A 266 6.07 -10.38 13.36
N TYR A 267 5.68 -10.86 12.17
CA TYR A 267 6.29 -12.03 11.57
C TYR A 267 7.62 -11.68 10.92
N SER A 268 8.60 -12.59 10.98
CA SER A 268 9.95 -12.37 10.42
C SER A 268 9.95 -12.00 8.92
N CYS A 269 8.93 -12.41 8.17
CA CYS A 269 8.77 -12.03 6.77
C CYS A 269 8.33 -10.57 6.53
N ALA A 270 7.79 -9.89 7.55
CA ALA A 270 7.38 -8.48 7.50
C ALA A 270 8.25 -7.57 8.37
N ASP A 271 8.97 -8.15 9.32
CA ASP A 271 9.89 -7.48 10.23
C ASP A 271 11.19 -7.07 9.53
N CYS A 272 11.69 -5.86 9.80
CA CYS A 272 12.91 -5.33 9.21
C CYS A 272 14.17 -5.63 10.05
N ASP A 273 14.04 -6.04 11.32
CA ASP A 273 15.09 -6.63 12.15
C ASP A 273 14.50 -7.57 13.22
N ASP A 274 14.36 -8.86 12.90
CA ASP A 274 13.86 -9.93 13.79
C ASP A 274 14.62 -10.14 15.13
N ASN A 275 15.58 -9.30 15.46
CA ASN A 275 16.31 -9.34 16.73
C ASN A 275 16.10 -8.08 17.57
N ASP A 276 15.35 -7.10 17.08
CA ASP A 276 15.04 -5.86 17.77
C ASP A 276 13.54 -5.55 17.73
N LYS A 277 12.88 -5.89 18.85
CA LYS A 277 11.46 -5.64 19.16
C LYS A 277 10.96 -4.19 19.03
N ASN A 278 11.80 -3.26 18.60
CA ASN A 278 11.43 -1.88 18.29
C ASN A 278 11.43 -1.62 16.78
N ASN A 279 11.68 -2.62 15.95
CA ASN A 279 11.84 -2.48 14.51
C ASN A 279 10.80 -3.35 13.81
N PHE A 280 9.55 -2.89 13.79
CA PHE A 280 8.44 -3.63 13.21
C PHE A 280 7.47 -2.71 12.46
N PRO A 281 6.73 -3.26 11.47
CA PRO A 281 5.78 -2.50 10.67
C PRO A 281 4.84 -1.61 11.48
N GLY A 282 4.89 -0.30 11.23
CA GLY A 282 4.00 0.68 11.84
C GLY A 282 4.31 1.05 13.29
N ASN A 283 5.50 0.70 13.80
CA ASN A 283 5.97 1.25 15.06
C ASN A 283 6.19 2.78 14.98
N THR A 284 6.52 3.41 16.11
CA THR A 284 6.95 4.81 16.12
C THR A 284 8.46 4.92 15.97
N GLU A 285 8.89 5.66 14.96
CA GLU A 285 10.28 6.07 14.76
C GLU A 285 10.88 6.77 15.99
N LYS A 286 12.07 6.30 16.39
CA LYS A 286 12.90 6.87 17.45
C LYS A 286 14.15 7.45 16.82
N CYS A 287 14.69 8.47 17.47
CA CYS A 287 15.94 9.10 17.08
C CYS A 287 17.15 8.19 17.41
N ASP A 288 17.30 7.09 16.67
CA ASP A 288 18.37 6.10 16.86
C ASP A 288 19.04 5.64 15.55
N GLY A 289 18.61 6.20 14.41
CA GLY A 289 19.16 5.92 13.09
C GLY A 289 18.70 4.59 12.51
N LYS A 290 17.65 3.97 13.08
CA LYS A 290 17.04 2.75 12.57
C LYS A 290 15.64 3.06 12.05
N ASP A 291 15.29 2.34 10.98
CA ASP A 291 13.91 2.24 10.51
C ASP A 291 13.13 1.38 11.51
N ASN A 292 12.45 2.03 12.46
CA ASN A 292 11.71 1.36 13.52
C ASN A 292 10.32 0.91 13.04
N ASP A 293 9.76 1.56 12.02
CA ASP A 293 8.42 1.31 11.49
C ASP A 293 8.40 0.47 10.19
N CYS A 294 9.58 0.07 9.71
CA CYS A 294 9.84 -0.74 8.53
C CYS A 294 9.26 -0.15 7.22
N ASN A 295 9.15 1.17 7.11
CA ASN A 295 8.66 1.83 5.89
C ASN A 295 9.75 2.01 4.80
N GLY A 296 10.99 1.61 5.10
CA GLY A 296 12.15 1.67 4.22
C GLY A 296 13.00 2.93 4.38
N VAL A 297 12.66 3.83 5.31
CA VAL A 297 13.45 4.99 5.68
C VAL A 297 13.48 5.16 7.19
N ALA A 298 14.60 5.63 7.72
CA ALA A 298 14.72 6.02 9.12
C ALA A 298 14.38 7.52 9.19
N ASP A 299 13.16 7.84 9.65
CA ASP A 299 12.55 9.16 9.48
C ASP A 299 11.87 9.69 10.75
N ALA A 300 12.54 9.45 11.89
CA ALA A 300 12.14 9.98 13.19
C ALA A 300 11.75 11.47 13.15
N PRO A 301 10.75 11.90 13.94
CA PRO A 301 10.35 13.29 14.02
C PRO A 301 11.54 14.21 14.33
N GLY A 302 11.79 15.20 13.46
CA GLY A 302 12.97 16.06 13.53
C GLY A 302 14.08 15.68 12.53
N GLY A 303 14.00 14.48 11.95
CA GLY A 303 14.93 13.95 10.96
C GLY A 303 16.16 13.29 11.59
N GLU A 304 16.72 12.30 10.90
CA GLU A 304 17.90 11.55 11.38
C GLU A 304 19.16 11.84 10.56
N ALA A 305 19.16 12.93 9.81
CA ALA A 305 20.37 13.40 9.14
C ALA A 305 21.30 14.09 10.15
N ASP A 306 22.60 14.00 9.91
CA ASP A 306 23.61 14.85 10.55
C ASP A 306 23.80 16.08 9.64
N ALA A 307 23.08 17.15 9.98
CA ALA A 307 22.90 18.30 9.09
C ALA A 307 24.14 19.22 9.01
N ASP A 308 24.88 19.36 10.11
CA ASP A 308 26.07 20.22 10.20
C ASP A 308 27.39 19.47 10.39
N GLY A 309 27.35 18.15 10.57
CA GLY A 309 28.51 17.27 10.56
C GLY A 309 29.17 17.06 11.91
N ASP A 310 28.48 17.26 13.03
CA ASP A 310 29.02 16.97 14.37
C ASP A 310 28.76 15.54 14.87
N GLY A 311 27.95 14.78 14.14
CA GLY A 311 27.62 13.40 14.44
C GLY A 311 26.40 13.20 15.34
N SER A 312 25.65 14.26 15.63
CA SER A 312 24.31 14.19 16.20
C SER A 312 23.26 14.02 15.09
N TYR A 313 22.16 13.34 15.39
CA TYR A 313 21.00 13.30 14.52
C TYR A 313 20.14 14.54 14.75
N SER A 314 19.57 15.12 13.69
CA SER A 314 18.74 16.34 13.79
C SER A 314 17.60 16.26 14.81
N CYS A 315 17.03 15.08 15.02
CA CYS A 315 15.99 14.85 16.03
C CYS A 315 16.49 14.95 17.49
N ALA A 316 17.79 14.86 17.73
CA ALA A 316 18.42 15.05 19.04
C ALA A 316 19.23 16.35 19.13
N ASP A 317 19.55 16.96 17.99
CA ASP A 317 20.29 18.21 17.88
C ASP A 317 19.44 19.43 18.25
N CYS A 318 20.02 20.38 18.98
CA CYS A 318 19.32 21.62 19.34
C CYS A 318 19.56 22.78 18.35
N ASP A 319 20.54 22.67 17.46
CA ASP A 319 20.79 23.59 16.34
C ASP A 319 21.50 22.88 15.17
N ASP A 320 20.70 22.31 14.26
CA ASP A 320 21.10 21.62 13.01
C ASP A 320 22.04 22.37 12.05
N ASN A 321 22.40 23.62 12.34
CA ASN A 321 23.28 24.43 11.51
C ASN A 321 24.59 24.80 12.20
N ASN A 322 24.81 24.34 13.44
CA ASN A 322 25.96 24.70 14.24
C ASN A 322 26.61 23.49 14.93
N PRO A 323 27.76 23.02 14.43
CA PRO A 323 28.41 21.79 14.91
C PRO A 323 29.07 21.92 16.29
N ASN A 324 28.74 22.98 17.04
CA ASN A 324 29.08 23.16 18.44
C ASN A 324 27.86 23.00 19.37
N ASN A 325 26.68 22.68 18.85
CA ASN A 325 25.44 22.69 19.61
C ASN A 325 24.79 21.30 19.55
N TYR A 326 25.38 20.33 20.23
CA TYR A 326 24.94 18.94 20.18
C TYR A 326 24.89 18.27 21.55
N PRO A 327 24.07 17.21 21.71
CA PRO A 327 23.95 16.47 22.96
C PRO A 327 25.30 16.08 23.59
N GLY A 328 25.55 16.60 24.79
CA GLY A 328 26.74 16.27 25.57
C GLY A 328 28.02 17.01 25.18
N ASN A 329 27.95 18.07 24.36
CA ASN A 329 29.09 18.97 24.19
C ASN A 329 29.45 19.71 25.49
N THR A 330 30.57 20.45 25.47
CA THR A 330 30.94 21.36 26.57
C THR A 330 30.35 22.74 26.35
N GLU A 331 29.63 23.25 27.35
CA GLU A 331 29.13 24.62 27.38
C GLU A 331 30.24 25.66 27.26
N LYS A 332 29.97 26.70 26.47
CA LYS A 332 30.77 27.91 26.35
C LYS A 332 29.91 29.08 26.80
N CYS A 333 30.56 30.04 27.44
CA CYS A 333 29.97 31.32 27.82
C CYS A 333 29.61 32.18 26.58
N ASP A 334 28.55 31.80 25.87
CA ASP A 334 28.05 32.46 24.67
C ASP A 334 26.52 32.62 24.63
N GLY A 335 25.81 32.19 25.68
CA GLY A 335 24.37 32.32 25.83
C GLY A 335 23.58 31.23 25.09
N VAL A 336 24.26 30.20 24.58
CA VAL A 336 23.68 29.12 23.79
C VAL A 336 23.86 27.80 24.56
N ASP A 337 22.81 26.99 24.59
CA ASP A 337 22.87 25.63 25.12
C ASP A 337 23.67 24.76 24.14
N ASN A 338 24.99 24.65 24.36
CA ASN A 338 25.87 23.92 23.45
C ASN A 338 25.72 22.40 23.61
N ASN A 339 25.22 21.92 24.74
CA ASN A 339 25.13 20.52 25.10
C ASN A 339 23.71 19.93 25.00
N CYS A 340 22.74 20.75 24.60
CA CYS A 340 21.33 20.43 24.40
C CYS A 340 20.63 19.83 25.63
N ASN A 341 21.00 20.22 26.85
CA ASN A 341 20.33 19.77 28.09
C ASN A 341 19.10 20.60 28.45
N GLY A 342 18.80 21.65 27.67
CA GLY A 342 17.68 22.56 27.82
C GLY A 342 18.02 23.88 28.54
N ILE A 343 19.28 24.10 28.93
CA ILE A 343 19.74 25.31 29.62
C ILE A 343 21.19 25.66 29.22
N PRO A 344 21.49 26.92 28.82
CA PRO A 344 22.88 27.38 28.74
C PRO A 344 23.48 27.41 30.14
N ASP A 345 24.47 26.56 30.42
CA ASP A 345 24.94 26.31 31.79
C ASP A 345 26.46 26.22 31.95
N ALA A 346 27.23 27.02 31.19
CA ALA A 346 28.68 27.11 31.38
C ALA A 346 29.10 27.59 32.78
N ASP A 347 28.19 28.24 33.51
CA ASP A 347 28.36 28.62 34.91
C ASP A 347 27.12 28.34 35.78
N PRO A 348 27.25 28.33 37.12
CA PRO A 348 26.14 28.03 38.03
C PRO A 348 24.94 29.00 37.97
N LYS A 349 25.09 30.15 37.31
CA LYS A 349 24.02 31.13 37.14
C LYS A 349 23.28 31.01 35.81
N HIS A 350 23.68 30.06 34.94
CA HIS A 350 23.06 29.80 33.64
C HIS A 350 23.18 30.97 32.65
N GLU A 351 24.38 31.58 32.59
CA GLU A 351 24.72 32.58 31.57
C GLU A 351 23.71 33.73 31.47
N ILE A 352 23.26 34.22 32.62
CA ILE A 352 22.31 35.32 32.69
C ILE A 352 23.05 36.65 32.68
N ASP A 353 22.44 37.66 32.07
CA ASP A 353 22.83 39.07 32.22
C ASP A 353 21.96 39.69 33.31
N GLY A 354 22.45 39.67 34.54
CA GLY A 354 21.68 39.99 35.75
C GLY A 354 21.36 41.48 35.93
N ASP A 355 22.23 42.37 35.43
CA ASP A 355 22.10 43.82 35.56
C ASP A 355 21.83 44.56 34.23
N ALA A 356 21.73 43.81 33.14
CA ALA A 356 21.39 44.26 31.79
C ALA A 356 22.43 45.18 31.16
N ASP A 357 23.72 44.94 31.41
CA ASP A 357 24.83 45.64 30.74
C ASP A 357 25.33 44.94 29.46
N GLY A 358 24.84 43.74 29.17
CA GLY A 358 25.18 42.93 28.00
C GLY A 358 26.30 41.92 28.23
N SER A 359 26.81 41.78 29.45
CA SER A 359 27.79 40.80 29.89
C SER A 359 27.09 39.59 30.53
N LEU A 360 27.53 38.38 30.19
CA LEU A 360 26.97 37.15 30.77
C LEU A 360 27.67 36.85 32.10
N SER A 361 26.93 36.31 33.07
CA SER A 361 27.40 35.96 34.41
C SER A 361 28.72 35.19 34.49
N CYS A 362 29.06 34.43 33.45
CA CYS A 362 30.27 33.63 33.33
C CYS A 362 31.54 34.43 32.98
N VAL A 363 31.40 35.61 32.38
CA VAL A 363 32.49 36.56 32.12
C VAL A 363 32.38 37.83 32.97
N ASP A 364 31.22 38.06 33.57
CA ASP A 364 30.95 39.20 34.42
C ASP A 364 31.58 39.07 35.82
N CYS A 365 32.28 40.10 36.29
CA CYS A 365 32.92 40.07 37.61
C CYS A 365 31.98 40.51 38.74
N ASP A 366 30.82 41.11 38.45
CA ASP A 366 29.68 41.33 39.36
C ASP A 366 28.38 41.66 38.63
N ASP A 367 27.71 40.58 38.26
CA ASP A 367 26.40 40.46 37.59
C ASP A 367 25.19 41.13 38.29
N ASN A 368 25.43 41.98 39.29
CA ASN A 368 24.41 42.86 39.90
C ASN A 368 24.80 44.35 39.78
N ASP A 369 25.90 44.66 39.12
CA ASP A 369 26.49 45.98 38.98
C ASP A 369 26.92 46.25 37.53
N LYS A 370 26.01 46.87 36.78
CA LYS A 370 26.13 47.29 35.36
C LYS A 370 27.36 48.13 34.98
N ASP A 371 28.22 48.43 35.94
CA ASP A 371 29.48 49.13 35.76
C ASP A 371 30.69 48.17 35.93
N ARG A 372 30.48 46.86 36.01
CA ARG A 372 31.52 45.86 36.30
C ARG A 372 31.50 44.71 35.30
N TYR A 373 31.86 45.01 34.07
CA TYR A 373 31.87 44.06 32.95
C TYR A 373 33.15 44.16 32.11
N PRO A 374 33.53 43.08 31.39
CA PRO A 374 34.74 43.06 30.57
C PRO A 374 34.87 44.25 29.60
N GLY A 375 35.94 45.03 29.78
CA GLY A 375 36.29 46.16 28.91
C GLY A 375 35.53 47.46 29.18
N ASN A 376 34.73 47.55 30.25
CA ASN A 376 34.18 48.83 30.71
C ASN A 376 35.30 49.77 31.18
N PRO A 377 35.27 51.09 30.94
CA PRO A 377 36.28 51.98 31.49
C PRO A 377 36.24 52.07 33.01
N GLU A 378 37.41 51.89 33.64
CA GLU A 378 37.63 52.08 35.08
C GLU A 378 37.19 53.46 35.58
N LYS A 379 36.40 53.46 36.66
CA LYS A 379 35.94 54.62 37.40
C LYS A 379 36.69 54.68 38.71
N CYS A 380 36.89 55.90 39.21
CA CYS A 380 37.51 56.12 40.52
C CYS A 380 36.54 55.77 41.67
N ASP A 381 36.28 54.48 41.89
CA ASP A 381 35.36 53.97 42.92
C ASP A 381 35.89 52.77 43.71
N GLY A 382 37.13 52.35 43.43
CA GLY A 382 37.81 51.26 44.13
C GLY A 382 37.34 49.87 43.71
N LYS A 383 36.62 49.76 42.59
CA LYS A 383 36.13 48.51 42.03
C LYS A 383 36.82 48.25 40.69
N ASP A 384 37.10 46.98 40.44
CA ASP A 384 37.46 46.46 39.11
C ASP A 384 36.20 46.55 38.23
N ASN A 385 36.13 47.59 37.39
CA ASN A 385 35.03 47.87 36.49
C ASN A 385 35.18 47.11 35.16
N ASP A 386 36.41 46.83 34.73
CA ASP A 386 36.74 46.23 33.44
C ASP A 386 37.01 44.72 33.50
N CYS A 387 36.94 44.13 34.71
CA CYS A 387 37.14 42.74 35.04
C CYS A 387 38.53 42.18 34.65
N ASN A 388 39.56 43.03 34.59
CA ASN A 388 40.93 42.60 34.32
C ASN A 388 41.67 42.06 35.56
N GLY A 389 41.03 42.12 36.73
CA GLY A 389 41.57 41.70 38.02
C GLY A 389 42.27 42.82 38.80
N LEU A 390 42.20 44.07 38.34
CA LEU A 390 42.81 45.24 38.95
C LEU A 390 41.80 46.39 38.97
N ALA A 391 41.75 47.09 40.11
CA ALA A 391 41.03 48.36 40.24
C ALA A 391 42.06 49.47 39.92
N ASP A 392 42.15 49.87 38.65
CA ASP A 392 43.28 50.65 38.11
C ASP A 392 42.88 51.86 37.28
N ALA A 393 41.80 52.52 37.73
CA ALA A 393 41.34 53.80 37.19
C ALA A 393 42.46 54.82 36.95
N PRO A 394 42.36 55.66 35.91
CA PRO A 394 43.33 56.71 35.64
C PRO A 394 43.59 57.61 36.86
N GLY A 395 44.84 57.66 37.32
CA GLY A 395 45.23 58.33 38.58
C GLY A 395 45.47 57.37 39.75
N GLY A 396 45.12 56.09 39.59
CA GLY A 396 45.28 54.99 40.56
C GLY A 396 44.15 54.95 41.57
N GLU A 397 43.89 53.78 42.16
CA GLU A 397 42.85 53.57 43.17
C GLU A 397 43.40 53.14 44.53
N THR A 398 44.59 53.62 44.89
CA THR A 398 45.17 53.34 46.20
C THR A 398 44.87 54.47 47.17
N ASP A 399 44.60 54.14 48.43
CA ASP A 399 44.61 55.09 49.56
C ASP A 399 45.92 54.86 50.34
N LYS A 400 46.98 55.60 50.01
CA LYS A 400 48.32 55.34 50.59
C LYS A 400 48.47 55.91 51.99
N ASP A 401 47.80 57.01 52.31
CA ASP A 401 47.92 57.67 53.61
C ASP A 401 46.78 57.34 54.59
N ASN A 402 45.80 56.55 54.14
CA ASN A 402 44.65 56.02 54.88
C ASN A 402 43.68 57.10 55.36
N ASP A 403 43.46 58.15 54.56
CA ASP A 403 42.46 59.18 54.84
C ASP A 403 41.07 58.88 54.25
N GLY A 404 40.96 57.79 53.48
CA GLY A 404 39.73 57.34 52.83
C GLY A 404 39.52 57.91 51.43
N SER A 405 40.45 58.68 50.88
CA SER A 405 40.45 59.13 49.49
C SER A 405 41.25 58.19 48.60
N LEU A 406 40.75 57.95 47.39
CA LEU A 406 41.48 57.18 46.38
C LEU A 406 42.40 58.13 45.60
N SER A 407 43.58 57.65 45.22
CA SER A 407 44.60 58.45 44.53
C SER A 407 44.14 59.16 43.25
N CYS A 408 43.08 58.69 42.59
CA CYS A 408 42.48 59.29 41.41
C CYS A 408 41.64 60.54 41.69
N VAL A 409 41.21 60.76 42.93
CA VAL A 409 40.50 61.98 43.39
C VAL A 409 41.28 62.76 44.44
N ASP A 410 42.28 62.14 45.05
CA ASP A 410 43.16 62.76 46.04
C ASP A 410 44.19 63.72 45.39
N CYS A 411 44.24 64.97 45.85
CA CYS A 411 45.20 65.95 45.35
C CYS A 411 46.62 65.76 45.92
N ASN A 412 46.79 64.99 47.00
CA ASN A 412 48.06 64.48 47.50
C ASN A 412 47.90 63.21 48.37
N ASP A 413 47.88 62.06 47.70
CA ASP A 413 47.83 60.68 48.25
C ASP A 413 49.08 60.27 49.07
N ASN A 414 49.75 61.20 49.75
CA ASN A 414 50.79 60.89 50.75
C ASN A 414 50.64 61.80 52.00
N ASP A 415 49.59 62.59 52.07
CA ASP A 415 49.29 63.53 53.15
C ASP A 415 47.80 63.44 53.50
N GLY A 416 47.47 62.65 54.52
CA GLY A 416 46.08 62.38 54.94
C GLY A 416 45.31 63.58 55.53
N GLN A 417 45.75 64.80 55.22
CA GLN A 417 45.06 66.06 55.44
C GLN A 417 44.65 66.74 54.12
N ASN A 418 44.83 66.10 52.97
CA ASN A 418 44.68 66.71 51.65
C ASN A 418 43.77 65.91 50.72
N PHE A 419 42.50 65.78 51.09
CA PHE A 419 41.51 64.99 50.35
C PHE A 419 40.21 65.78 50.03
N PRO A 420 39.46 65.37 48.99
CA PRO A 420 38.18 65.98 48.65
C PRO A 420 37.20 66.05 49.81
N GLY A 421 36.66 67.25 50.07
CA GLY A 421 35.68 67.47 51.13
C GLY A 421 36.25 67.65 52.54
N ASN A 422 37.58 67.66 52.70
CA ASN A 422 38.20 68.03 53.97
C ASN A 422 37.98 69.52 54.32
N THR A 423 38.28 69.90 55.56
CA THR A 423 38.25 71.30 56.00
C THR A 423 39.51 72.03 55.55
N GLU A 424 39.32 73.10 54.77
CA GLU A 424 40.41 73.97 54.33
C GLU A 424 41.13 74.64 55.50
N LYS A 425 42.47 74.59 55.50
CA LYS A 425 43.30 75.28 56.48
C LYS A 425 44.07 76.40 55.80
N CYS A 426 44.31 77.48 56.53
CA CYS A 426 45.12 78.59 56.04
C CYS A 426 46.63 78.28 56.12
N ASP A 427 47.08 77.18 55.53
CA ASP A 427 48.49 76.74 55.54
C ASP A 427 49.18 76.86 54.16
N GLY A 428 48.43 77.31 53.14
CA GLY A 428 48.92 77.51 51.79
C GLY A 428 48.93 76.25 50.92
N LYS A 429 48.36 75.15 51.41
CA LYS A 429 48.00 73.98 50.61
C LYS A 429 46.50 74.03 50.31
N ASP A 430 46.08 73.37 49.23
CA ASP A 430 44.68 73.05 48.98
C ASP A 430 44.36 71.76 49.76
N ASN A 431 43.70 71.89 50.91
CA ASN A 431 43.43 70.72 51.77
C ASN A 431 42.15 69.99 51.35
N ASN A 432 41.27 70.61 50.54
CA ASN A 432 39.97 70.06 50.17
C ASN A 432 39.83 69.73 48.66
N CYS A 433 40.92 69.90 47.91
CA CYS A 433 41.06 69.57 46.49
C CYS A 433 40.05 70.28 45.57
N ASN A 434 39.71 71.55 45.86
CA ASN A 434 38.74 72.31 45.06
C ASN A 434 39.32 73.47 44.23
N GLY A 435 40.63 73.71 44.28
CA GLY A 435 41.34 74.66 43.40
C GLY A 435 41.41 76.09 43.92
#